data_AF-X1SW26-F1
#
_entry.id   AF-X1SW26-F1
#
_cell.length_a   1.000
_cell.length_b   1.000
_cell.length_c   1.000
_cell.angle_alpha   90.00
_cell.angle_beta   90.00
_cell.angle_gamma   90.00
#
_symmetry.space_group_name_H-M   'P 1'
#
loop_
_entity.id
_entity.type
_entity.pdbx_description
1 polymer ?
#
loop_
_entity_poly.entity_id
_entity_poly.type
_entity_poly.pdbx_seq_one_letter_code
_entity_poly.pdbx_strand_id
1 'polypeptide(L)' 'AGTGARMCLVSEEAKRIVKEISKNIGYLELGIDPDFQKTFLNSHIIPYADLDEFPKTSKILKQYGNYPTTPPPKF' A
#
# COMPACT_ATOMS: atom_id res chain seq x y z
N ALA A 1 -13.64 -9.10 3.37
CA ALA A 1 -13.58 -10.32 4.21
C ALA A 1 -14.75 -11.33 4.04
N GLY A 2 -15.88 -11.01 3.38
CA GLY A 2 -17.04 -11.92 3.32
C GLY A 2 -16.93 -13.14 2.39
N THR A 3 -16.30 -12.99 1.22
CA THR A 3 -16.22 -14.06 0.22
C THR A 3 -15.35 -15.23 0.70
N GLY A 4 -14.19 -14.94 1.30
CA GLY A 4 -13.32 -15.97 1.86
C GLY A 4 -13.96 -16.75 3.01
N ALA A 5 -14.72 -16.08 3.87
CA ALA A 5 -15.44 -16.73 4.96
C ALA A 5 -16.50 -17.72 4.44
N ARG A 6 -17.29 -17.33 3.42
CA ARG A 6 -18.26 -18.22 2.78
C ARG A 6 -17.61 -19.40 2.08
N MET A 7 -16.46 -19.17 1.42
CA MET A 7 -15.69 -20.24 0.79
C MET A 7 -15.22 -21.27 1.81
N CYS A 8 -14.67 -20.83 2.94
CA CYS A 8 -14.28 -21.75 4.02
C CYS A 8 -15.48 -22.45 4.64
N LEU A 9 -16.64 -21.79 4.76
CA LEU A 9 -17.84 -22.42 5.33
C LEU A 9 -18.28 -23.67 4.58
N VAL A 10 -18.21 -23.66 3.25
CA VAL A 10 -18.71 -24.74 2.38
C VAL A 10 -17.63 -25.70 1.89
N SER A 11 -16.35 -25.46 2.19
CA SER A 11 -15.22 -26.27 1.70
C SER A 11 -14.18 -26.55 2.80
N GLU A 12 -14.06 -27.83 3.15
CA GLU A 12 -13.00 -28.32 4.07
C GLU A 12 -11.60 -28.18 3.47
N GLU A 13 -11.47 -28.29 2.15
CA GLU A 13 -10.20 -28.05 1.47
C GLU A 13 -9.76 -26.60 1.61
N ALA A 14 -10.69 -25.65 1.39
CA ALA A 14 -10.41 -24.22 1.58
C ALA A 14 -9.99 -23.90 3.02
N LYS A 15 -10.64 -24.52 4.02
CA LYS A 15 -10.23 -24.41 5.43
C LYS A 15 -8.80 -24.91 5.65
N ARG A 16 -8.45 -26.08 5.09
CA ARG A 16 -7.10 -26.65 5.20
C ARG A 16 -6.05 -25.72 4.57
N ILE A 17 -6.33 -25.20 3.38
CA ILE A 17 -5.42 -24.27 2.68
C ILE A 17 -5.18 -23.01 3.51
N VAL A 18 -6.24 -22.37 4.00
CA VAL A 18 -6.11 -21.15 4.83
C VAL A 18 -5.31 -21.42 6.10
N LYS A 19 -5.47 -22.61 6.71
CA LYS A 19 -4.69 -23.00 7.90
C LYS A 19 -3.20 -23.19 7.60
N GLU A 20 -2.83 -23.70 6.43
CA GLU A 20 -1.43 -23.77 6.02
C GLU A 20 -0.87 -22.40 5.67
N ILE A 21 -1.65 -21.55 4.99
CA ILE A 21 -1.25 -20.16 4.69
C ILE A 21 -1.00 -19.39 5.99
N SER A 22 -1.89 -19.49 6.98
CA SER A 22 -1.76 -18.74 8.23
C SER A 22 -0.49 -19.06 9.02
N LYS A 23 0.06 -20.28 8.89
CA LYS A 23 1.32 -20.65 9.52
C LYS A 23 2.53 -19.93 8.92
N ASN A 24 2.41 -19.47 7.68
CA ASN A 24 3.49 -18.84 6.92
C ASN A 24 3.37 -17.31 6.86
N ILE A 25 2.31 -16.73 7.44
CA ILE A 25 2.14 -15.27 7.50
C ILE A 25 2.87 -14.74 8.74
N GLY A 26 3.85 -13.87 8.51
CA GLY A 26 4.52 -13.10 9.57
C GLY A 26 3.74 -11.83 9.91
N TYR A 27 3.71 -11.49 11.20
CA TYR A 27 3.24 -10.17 11.64
C TYR A 27 4.38 -9.15 11.50
N LEU A 28 4.06 -7.98 10.95
CA LEU A 28 4.97 -6.85 10.85
C LEU A 28 4.42 -5.70 11.71
N GLU A 29 5.16 -5.31 12.75
CA GLU A 29 4.80 -4.21 13.65
C GLU A 29 5.20 -2.87 13.03
N LEU A 30 4.29 -2.26 12.28
CA LEU A 30 4.54 -0.99 11.59
C LEU A 30 4.66 0.21 12.55
N GLY A 31 4.19 0.09 13.80
CA GLY A 31 4.27 1.18 14.77
C GLY A 31 5.69 1.56 15.17
N ILE A 32 6.65 0.63 15.06
CA ILE A 32 8.06 0.86 15.39
C ILE A 32 8.96 0.96 14.15
N ASP A 33 8.40 0.75 12.95
CA ASP A 33 9.15 0.76 11.71
C ASP A 33 9.35 2.20 11.22
N PRO A 34 10.60 2.73 11.22
CA PRO A 34 10.87 4.09 10.77
C PRO A 34 10.56 4.30 9.28
N ASP A 35 10.69 3.25 8.45
CA ASP A 35 10.42 3.35 7.02
C ASP A 35 8.91 3.45 6.75
N PHE A 36 8.09 2.84 7.62
CA PHE A 36 6.64 3.03 7.57
C PHE A 36 6.25 4.47 7.87
N GLN A 37 6.81 5.08 8.93
CA GLN A 37 6.52 6.48 9.28
C GLN A 37 6.87 7.44 8.14
N LYS A 38 8.04 7.23 7.53
CA LYS A 38 8.49 7.97 6.35
C LYS A 38 7.49 7.86 5.20
N THR A 39 7.12 6.64 4.83
CA THR A 39 6.17 6.36 3.75
C THR A 39 4.79 6.96 4.04
N PHE A 40 4.34 6.86 5.29
CA PHE A 40 3.07 7.41 5.76
C PHE A 40 3.04 8.93 5.61
N LEU A 41 4.06 9.64 6.09
CA LEU A 41 4.16 11.10 5.95
C LEU A 41 4.21 11.53 4.48
N ASN A 42 5.03 10.87 3.67
CA ASN A 42 5.13 11.17 2.23
C ASN A 42 3.80 10.92 1.48
N SER A 43 2.97 9.99 1.96
CA SER A 43 1.64 9.67 1.41
C SER A 43 0.55 10.71 1.71
N HIS A 44 0.81 11.69 2.60
CA HIS A 44 -0.15 12.77 2.88
C HIS A 44 -0.23 13.81 1.76
N ILE A 45 0.73 13.81 0.85
CA ILE A 45 0.72 14.67 -0.33
C ILE A 45 0.18 13.88 -1.51
N ILE A 46 -0.70 14.48 -2.29
CA ILE A 46 -1.32 13.82 -3.44
C ILE A 46 -0.52 14.16 -4.71
N PRO A 47 -0.07 13.17 -5.50
CA PRO A 47 -0.24 11.72 -5.32
C PRO A 47 0.73 11.08 -4.31
N TYR A 48 1.91 11.68 -4.13
CA TYR A 48 2.93 11.31 -3.15
C TYR A 48 3.95 12.46 -3.07
N ALA A 49 4.68 12.59 -1.95
CA ALA A 49 5.71 13.62 -1.81
C ALA A 49 6.83 13.49 -2.85
N ASP A 50 7.23 12.25 -3.16
CA ASP A 50 8.15 11.96 -4.25
C ASP A 50 7.43 11.62 -5.56
N LEU A 51 7.29 12.62 -6.43
CA LEU A 51 6.64 12.45 -7.73
C LEU A 51 7.38 11.48 -8.68
N ASP A 52 8.65 11.16 -8.41
CA ASP A 52 9.40 10.19 -9.21
C ASP A 52 8.91 8.75 -8.97
N GLU A 53 8.30 8.47 -7.80
CA GLU A 53 7.67 7.18 -7.51
C GLU A 53 6.35 6.96 -8.27
N PHE A 54 5.75 8.04 -8.80
CA PHE A 54 4.47 8.01 -9.52
C PHE A 54 4.61 8.53 -10.96
N PRO A 55 5.42 7.88 -11.82
CA PRO A 55 5.80 8.42 -13.13
C PRO A 55 4.60 8.63 -14.07
N LYS A 56 3.58 7.77 -13.98
CA LYS A 56 2.35 7.90 -14.77
C LYS A 56 1.57 9.15 -14.39
N THR A 57 1.38 9.39 -13.09
CA THR A 57 0.65 10.57 -12.59
C THR A 57 1.46 11.84 -12.83
N SER A 58 2.77 11.80 -12.63
CA SER A 58 3.68 12.92 -12.91
C SER A 58 3.64 13.36 -14.38
N LYS A 59 3.54 12.41 -15.31
CA LYS A 59 3.35 12.72 -16.74
C LYS A 59 2.05 13.48 -16.99
N ILE A 60 0.95 13.06 -16.35
CA ILE A 60 -0.36 13.70 -16.45
C ILE A 60 -0.31 15.12 -15.88
N LEU A 61 0.30 15.30 -14.70
CA LEU A 61 0.46 16.62 -14.09
C LEU A 61 1.25 17.58 -14.98
N LYS A 62 2.34 17.12 -15.59
CA LYS A 62 3.12 17.90 -16.56
C LYS A 62 2.30 18.29 -17.79
N GLN A 63 1.52 17.35 -18.34
CA GLN A 63 0.68 17.58 -19.52
C GLN A 63 -0.36 18.67 -19.29
N TYR A 64 -0.95 18.73 -18.09
CA TYR A 64 -1.98 19.71 -17.73
C TYR A 64 -1.45 20.96 -17.03
N GLY A 65 -0.12 21.13 -16.92
CA GLY A 65 0.49 22.30 -16.28
C GLY A 65 0.34 22.34 -14.75
N ASN A 66 -0.05 21.23 -14.11
CA ASN A 66 -0.26 21.10 -12.67
C ASN A 66 0.95 20.51 -11.94
N TYR A 67 2.13 20.48 -12.57
CA TYR A 67 3.33 19.95 -11.95
C TYR A 67 3.92 20.99 -10.97
N PRO A 68 4.21 20.63 -9.71
CA PRO A 68 4.70 21.59 -8.73
C PRO A 68 6.07 22.13 -9.13
N THR A 69 6.23 23.45 -9.03
CA THR A 69 7.51 24.13 -9.28
C THR A 69 8.49 23.92 -8.13
N THR A 70 7.97 23.83 -6.90
CA THR A 70 8.72 23.50 -5.70
C THR A 70 8.23 22.14 -5.18
N PRO A 71 9.07 21.10 -5.16
CA PRO A 71 8.67 19.81 -4.62
C PRO A 71 8.44 19.90 -3.11
N PRO A 72 7.47 19.15 -2.56
CA PRO A 72 7.29 19.07 -1.12
C PRO A 72 8.51 18.40 -0.45
N PRO A 73 8.71 18.61 0.86
CA PRO A 73 9.78 17.94 1.59
C PRO A 73 9.62 16.42 1.48
N LYS A 74 10.71 15.74 1.12
CA LYS A 74 10.81 14.29 1.17
C LYS A 74 11.29 13.94 2.58
N PHE A 75 10.44 13.24 3.33
CA PHE A 75 10.84 12.61 4.59
C PHE A 75 11.58 11.33 4.26
#